data_AF-A0A9E5HGW6-F1
#
_entry.id   AF-A0A9E5HGW6-F1
#
_cell.length_a   1.000
_cell.length_b   1.000
_cell.length_c   1.000
_cell.angle_alpha   90.00
_cell.angle_beta   90.00
_cell.angle_gamma   90.00
#
_symmetry.space_group_name_H-M   'P 1'
#
loop_
_entity.id
_entity.type
_entity.pdbx_description
1 polymer ?
#
loop_
_entity_poly.entity_id
_entity_poly.type
_entity_poly.pdbx_seq_one_letter_code
_entity_poly.pdbx_strand_id
1 'polypeptide(L)'
;ALWSAGQDYQHGTGHGVGHVLSVHEGPQNLSRRSTLPFEPGMILSNEPGFYREGHFGIRTENLLIVVPAPDQPEGNLTNLLEFETLTYVPIDRRMILRDMLNSDEIEWLNSYHQTCRDKIHPRLTAAEQLWLRDATQPL
;
A
#
# COMPACT_ATOMS: atom_id res chain seq x y z
N ALA A 1 0.67 -14.59 -1.64
CA ALA A 1 -0.43 -14.88 -2.59
C ALA A 1 0.08 -15.38 -3.94
N LEU A 2 0.76 -14.56 -4.76
CA LEU A 2 1.15 -14.94 -6.14
C LEU A 2 1.98 -16.23 -6.24
N TRP A 3 3.00 -16.40 -5.40
CA TRP A 3 3.84 -17.61 -5.41
C TRP A 3 3.05 -18.90 -5.13
N SER A 4 2.02 -18.85 -4.28
CA SER A 4 1.14 -20.00 -4.03
C SER A 4 0.37 -20.44 -5.27
N ALA A 5 0.19 -19.55 -6.25
CA ALA A 5 -0.40 -19.82 -7.56
C ALA A 5 0.66 -20.02 -8.67
N GLY A 6 1.95 -20.14 -8.31
CA GLY A 6 3.05 -20.29 -9.26
C GLY A 6 3.33 -19.04 -10.11
N GLN A 7 2.91 -17.86 -9.66
CA GLN A 7 3.07 -16.58 -10.36
C GLN A 7 4.09 -15.68 -9.67
N ASP A 8 4.70 -14.77 -10.43
CA ASP A 8 5.66 -13.80 -9.92
C ASP A 8 5.60 -12.48 -10.71
N TYR A 9 6.27 -11.43 -10.22
CA TYR A 9 6.52 -10.19 -10.96
C TYR A 9 8.03 -9.89 -11.00
N GLN A 10 8.51 -9.46 -12.17
CA GLN A 10 9.94 -9.33 -12.45
C GLN A 10 10.54 -7.95 -12.12
N HIS A 11 10.07 -7.33 -11.03
CA HIS A 11 10.60 -6.06 -10.51
C HIS A 11 10.68 -6.08 -8.98
N GLY A 12 11.31 -5.06 -8.39
CA GLY A 12 11.30 -4.88 -6.93
C GLY A 12 9.88 -4.56 -6.43
N THR A 13 9.57 -4.91 -5.18
CA THR A 13 8.28 -4.57 -4.57
C THR A 13 8.18 -3.09 -4.21
N GLY A 14 9.32 -2.39 -4.12
CA GLY A 14 9.35 -0.94 -4.01
C GLY A 14 10.75 -0.36 -3.95
N HIS A 15 10.81 0.96 -4.00
CA HIS A 15 12.03 1.78 -4.00
C HIS A 15 11.87 2.98 -3.07
N GLY A 16 12.98 3.60 -2.65
CA GLY A 16 12.91 4.85 -1.90
C GLY A 16 12.42 6.02 -2.75
N VAL A 17 11.88 7.04 -2.09
CA VAL A 17 11.37 8.26 -2.74
C VAL A 17 11.90 9.49 -2.00
N GLY A 18 12.52 10.40 -2.74
CA GLY A 18 13.07 11.63 -2.18
C GLY A 18 12.02 12.74 -2.04
N HIS A 19 12.13 13.53 -0.97
CA HIS A 19 11.26 14.68 -0.74
C HIS A 19 11.64 15.85 -1.66
N VAL A 20 10.81 16.11 -2.69
CA VAL A 20 11.08 17.11 -3.75
C VAL A 20 12.39 16.79 -4.50
N LEU A 21 12.70 15.50 -4.66
CA LEU A 21 13.89 14.98 -5.33
C LEU A 21 13.51 13.82 -6.27
N SER A 22 14.37 12.81 -6.40
CA SER A 22 14.16 11.68 -7.30
C SER A 22 13.02 10.79 -6.83
N VAL A 23 12.14 10.42 -7.76
CA VAL A 23 11.09 9.42 -7.49
C VAL A 23 11.69 8.04 -7.20
N HIS A 24 12.85 7.73 -7.78
CA HIS A 24 13.65 6.55 -7.43
C HIS A 24 14.89 7.01 -6.67
N GLU A 25 14.86 6.91 -5.34
CA GLU A 25 15.95 7.31 -4.46
C GLU A 25 16.44 6.12 -3.64
N GLY A 26 17.75 5.95 -3.57
CA GLY A 26 18.39 4.96 -2.69
C GLY A 26 18.92 5.62 -1.42
N PRO A 27 19.46 4.84 -0.47
CA PRO A 27 19.75 3.41 -0.59
C PRO A 27 18.57 2.48 -0.25
N GLN A 28 17.55 2.97 0.46
CA GLN A 28 16.42 2.17 0.90
C GLN A 28 15.60 1.66 -0.29
N ASN A 29 15.22 0.39 -0.24
CA ASN A 29 14.33 -0.23 -1.22
C ASN A 29 13.71 -1.50 -0.64
N LEU A 30 12.53 -1.88 -1.15
CA LEU A 30 11.84 -3.11 -0.81
C LEU A 30 12.01 -4.09 -1.98
N SER A 31 13.12 -4.82 -1.99
CA SER A 31 13.43 -5.79 -3.04
C SER A 31 14.16 -7.00 -2.51
N ARG A 32 14.18 -8.09 -3.30
CA ARG A 32 14.92 -9.34 -2.99
C ARG A 32 16.42 -9.13 -2.75
N ARG A 33 16.97 -8.00 -3.20
CA ARG A 33 18.41 -7.68 -3.10
C ARG A 33 18.72 -6.78 -1.91
N SER A 34 17.71 -6.19 -1.27
CA SER A 34 17.92 -5.24 -0.19
C SER A 34 18.43 -5.94 1.07
N THR A 35 19.47 -5.39 1.68
CA THR A 35 19.99 -5.82 2.98
C THR A 35 20.02 -4.67 3.98
N LEU A 36 19.53 -3.48 3.59
CA LEU A 36 19.51 -2.30 4.44
C LEU A 36 18.33 -2.40 5.42
N PRO A 37 18.56 -2.29 6.74
CA PRO A 37 17.48 -2.18 7.71
C PRO A 37 16.64 -0.92 7.44
N PHE A 38 15.34 -1.02 7.70
CA PHE A 38 14.48 0.16 7.70
C PHE A 38 14.70 1.00 8.95
N GLU A 39 14.68 2.32 8.77
CA GLU A 39 14.76 3.29 9.85
C GLU A 39 13.56 4.25 9.76
N PRO A 40 13.06 4.75 10.91
CA PRO A 40 12.01 5.77 10.93
C PRO A 40 12.32 6.95 10.02
N GLY A 41 11.32 7.41 9.27
CA GLY A 41 11.45 8.52 8.32
C GLY A 41 11.80 8.11 6.89
N MET A 42 12.21 6.86 6.65
CA MET A 42 12.38 6.35 5.30
C MET A 42 11.04 6.28 4.56
N ILE A 43 10.98 6.86 3.35
CA ILE A 43 9.82 6.79 2.46
C ILE A 43 10.10 5.79 1.34
N LEU A 44 9.15 4.89 1.09
CA LEU A 44 9.23 3.85 0.07
C LEU A 44 7.91 3.71 -0.72
N SER A 45 7.99 3.27 -1.98
CA SER A 45 6.85 2.65 -2.65
C SER A 45 6.58 1.24 -2.12
N ASN A 46 5.34 0.80 -2.22
CA ASN A 46 4.90 -0.59 -2.06
C ASN A 46 3.96 -0.91 -3.22
N GLU A 47 4.46 -1.66 -4.19
CA GLU A 47 3.92 -1.74 -5.55
C GLU A 47 3.93 -3.15 -6.15
N PRO A 48 3.43 -4.19 -5.46
CA PRO A 48 3.33 -5.52 -6.06
C PRO A 48 2.47 -5.50 -7.34
N GLY A 49 2.85 -6.34 -8.30
CA GLY A 49 2.15 -6.43 -9.58
C GLY A 49 2.03 -7.85 -10.12
N PHE A 50 1.32 -7.99 -11.23
CA PHE A 50 1.27 -9.20 -12.04
C PHE A 50 0.99 -8.82 -13.50
N TYR A 51 1.70 -9.46 -14.42
CA TYR A 51 1.62 -9.15 -15.85
C TYR A 51 1.48 -10.44 -16.65
N ARG A 52 0.40 -10.55 -17.41
CA ARG A 52 0.16 -11.66 -18.33
C ARG A 52 0.38 -11.17 -19.75
N GLU A 53 1.47 -11.62 -20.36
CA GLU A 53 1.87 -11.25 -21.72
C GLU A 53 0.73 -11.44 -22.73
N GLY A 54 0.56 -10.46 -23.63
CA GLY A 54 -0.50 -10.43 -24.63
C GLY A 54 -1.92 -10.23 -24.09
N HIS A 55 -2.08 -10.01 -22.78
CA HIS A 55 -3.39 -9.87 -22.13
C HIS A 55 -3.48 -8.58 -21.30
N PHE A 56 -3.10 -8.63 -20.02
CA PHE A 56 -3.32 -7.54 -19.07
C PHE A 56 -2.19 -7.44 -18.04
N GLY A 57 -2.14 -6.30 -17.35
CA GLY A 57 -1.26 -6.07 -16.22
C GLY A 57 -2.01 -5.41 -15.08
N ILE A 58 -1.62 -5.73 -13.86
CA ILE A 58 -2.17 -5.16 -12.63
C ILE A 58 -0.99 -4.75 -11.75
N ARG A 59 -1.06 -3.55 -11.18
CA ARG A 59 -0.18 -3.09 -10.11
C ARG A 59 -0.99 -2.21 -9.17
N THR A 60 -0.82 -2.41 -7.87
CA THR A 60 -1.40 -1.56 -6.83
C THR A 60 -0.24 -0.96 -6.07
N GLU A 61 -0.15 0.37 -6.06
CA GLU A 61 1.02 1.09 -5.57
C GLU A 61 0.62 2.21 -4.61
N ASN A 62 1.20 2.20 -3.41
CA ASN A 62 1.15 3.29 -2.45
C ASN A 62 2.56 3.71 -2.04
N LEU A 63 2.72 4.98 -1.65
CA LEU A 63 3.86 5.42 -0.86
C LEU A 63 3.58 5.20 0.62
N LEU A 64 4.60 4.76 1.33
CA LEU A 64 4.59 4.46 2.76
C LEU A 64 5.78 5.17 3.43
N ILE A 65 5.63 5.52 4.70
CA ILE A 65 6.71 5.99 5.56
C ILE A 65 6.92 5.00 6.70
N VAL A 66 8.18 4.70 7.01
CA VAL A 66 8.55 3.88 8.17
C VAL A 66 8.41 4.72 9.44
N VAL A 67 7.67 4.22 10.42
CA VAL A 67 7.45 4.87 11.71
C VAL A 67 7.60 3.86 12.86
N PRO A 68 7.88 4.29 14.10
CA PRO A 68 7.78 3.42 15.26
C PRO A 68 6.34 2.88 15.39
N ALA A 69 6.18 1.58 15.60
CA ALA A 69 4.87 1.00 15.85
C ALA A 69 4.31 1.57 17.16
N PRO A 70 3.04 2.02 17.20
CA PRO A 70 2.43 2.56 18.41
C PRO A 70 2.28 1.50 19.50
N ASP A 71 1.98 0.27 19.10
CA ASP A 71 1.83 -0.87 19.99
C ASP A 71 3.14 -1.64 20.09
N GLN A 72 3.81 -1.50 21.24
CA GLN A 72 4.99 -2.31 21.59
C GLN A 72 4.53 -3.45 22.50
N PRO A 73 4.60 -4.72 22.06
CA PRO A 73 4.09 -5.84 22.82
C PRO A 73 4.86 -6.00 24.13
N GLU A 74 4.15 -6.41 25.19
CA GLU A 74 4.79 -6.82 26.43
C GLU A 74 5.63 -8.09 26.17
N GLY A 75 6.96 -7.98 26.24
CA GLY A 75 7.87 -9.07 25.91
C GLY A 75 9.30 -8.61 25.68
N ASN A 76 10.08 -9.43 24.98
CA ASN A 76 11.47 -9.13 24.63
C ASN A 76 11.64 -8.52 23.23
N LEU A 77 10.54 -8.31 22.49
CA LEU A 77 10.55 -7.58 21.24
C LEU A 77 10.52 -6.08 21.54
N THR A 78 11.51 -5.35 21.06
CA THR A 78 11.62 -3.90 21.23
C THR A 78 11.88 -3.23 19.90
N ASN A 79 11.54 -1.94 19.80
CA ASN A 79 11.73 -1.12 18.60
C ASN A 79 10.99 -1.66 17.37
N LEU A 80 9.77 -2.15 17.56
CA LEU A 80 8.93 -2.52 16.42
C LEU A 80 8.64 -1.27 15.56
N LEU A 81 8.68 -1.47 14.26
CA LEU A 81 8.37 -0.47 13.25
C LEU A 81 7.12 -0.90 12.48
N GLU A 82 6.40 0.07 11.94
CA GLU A 82 5.31 -0.15 11.01
C GLU A 82 5.40 0.81 9.82
N PHE A 83 4.52 0.60 8.84
CA PHE A 83 4.37 1.47 7.70
C PHE A 83 3.10 2.32 7.84
N GLU A 84 3.25 3.63 7.84
CA GLU A 84 2.13 4.56 7.68
C GLU A 84 1.95 4.88 6.19
N THR A 85 0.70 4.93 5.71
CA THR A 85 0.39 5.23 4.31
C THR A 85 0.42 6.73 4.00
N LEU A 86 1.03 7.10 2.88
CA LEU A 86 1.04 8.47 2.35
C LEU A 86 0.08 8.64 1.16
N THR A 87 -0.16 7.58 0.39
CA THR A 87 -1.07 7.62 -0.77
C THR A 87 -2.51 7.31 -0.36
N TYR A 88 -3.43 8.25 -0.60
CA TYR A 88 -4.86 8.12 -0.29
C TYR A 88 -5.70 8.16 -1.58
N VAL A 89 -5.76 7.03 -2.27
CA VAL A 89 -6.56 6.82 -3.48
C VAL A 89 -7.31 5.48 -3.33
N PRO A 90 -8.63 5.42 -3.53
CA PRO A 90 -9.37 4.17 -3.36
C PRO A 90 -8.86 3.05 -4.28
N ILE A 91 -8.61 1.87 -3.71
CA ILE A 91 -8.39 0.64 -4.49
C ILE A 91 -9.72 0.21 -5.14
N ASP A 92 -9.70 -0.11 -6.44
CA ASP A 92 -10.89 -0.48 -7.20
C ASP A 92 -11.48 -1.82 -6.78
N ARG A 93 -12.63 -1.77 -6.10
CA ARG A 93 -13.35 -2.94 -5.56
C ARG A 93 -13.83 -3.90 -6.64
N ARG A 94 -14.01 -3.43 -7.88
CA ARG A 94 -14.48 -4.29 -9.00
C ARG A 94 -13.45 -5.36 -9.38
N MET A 95 -12.19 -5.15 -9.02
CA MET A 95 -11.08 -6.07 -9.30
C MET A 95 -10.81 -7.05 -8.16
N ILE A 96 -11.62 -7.03 -7.10
CA ILE A 96 -11.38 -7.81 -5.88
C ILE A 96 -12.32 -9.02 -5.85
N LEU A 97 -11.73 -10.22 -5.77
CA LEU A 97 -12.46 -11.44 -5.46
C LEU A 97 -12.59 -11.54 -3.94
N ARG A 98 -13.72 -11.05 -3.40
CA ARG A 98 -13.99 -10.97 -1.95
C ARG A 98 -13.76 -12.30 -1.22
N ASP A 99 -14.13 -13.42 -1.83
CA ASP A 99 -14.01 -14.76 -1.23
C ASP A 99 -12.54 -15.22 -1.05
N MET A 100 -11.59 -14.52 -1.65
CA MET A 100 -10.15 -14.76 -1.45
C MET A 100 -9.55 -13.96 -0.29
N LEU A 101 -10.31 -13.01 0.29
CA LEU A 101 -9.85 -12.20 1.39
C LEU A 101 -10.25 -12.81 2.74
N ASN A 102 -9.36 -12.70 3.71
CA ASN A 102 -9.71 -12.96 5.11
C ASN A 102 -10.37 -11.74 5.77
N SER A 103 -10.85 -11.92 7.00
CA SER A 103 -11.52 -10.84 7.75
C SER A 103 -10.66 -9.60 7.95
N ASP A 104 -9.37 -9.80 8.21
CA ASP A 104 -8.43 -8.72 8.54
C ASP A 104 -8.09 -7.92 7.28
N GLU A 105 -7.99 -8.58 6.12
CA GLU A 105 -7.80 -7.93 4.82
C GLU A 105 -9.04 -7.11 4.38
N ILE A 106 -10.24 -7.64 4.64
CA ILE A 106 -11.50 -6.90 4.40
C ILE A 106 -11.56 -5.66 5.30
N GLU A 107 -11.27 -5.84 6.60
CA GLU A 107 -11.27 -4.74 7.56
C GLU A 107 -10.22 -3.69 7.20
N TRP A 108 -9.01 -4.11 6.85
CA TRP A 108 -7.95 -3.23 6.41
C TRP A 108 -8.38 -2.38 5.21
N LEU A 109 -8.99 -3.00 4.19
CA LEU A 109 -9.43 -2.27 3.00
C LEU A 109 -10.57 -1.30 3.31
N ASN A 110 -11.54 -1.70 4.12
CA ASN A 110 -12.64 -0.84 4.55
C ASN A 110 -12.12 0.37 5.34
N SER A 111 -11.18 0.14 6.26
CA SER A 111 -10.51 1.18 7.05
C SER A 111 -9.65 2.11 6.18
N TYR A 112 -8.93 1.57 5.20
CA TYR A 112 -8.17 2.35 4.22
C TYR A 112 -9.10 3.25 3.37
N HIS A 113 -10.21 2.69 2.89
CA HIS A 113 -11.23 3.41 2.13
C HIS A 113 -11.93 4.51 2.93
N GLN A 114 -12.21 4.26 4.22
CA GLN A 114 -12.70 5.29 5.14
C GLN A 114 -11.68 6.43 5.29
N THR A 115 -10.41 6.09 5.48
CA THR A 115 -9.35 7.10 5.61
C THR A 115 -9.17 7.92 4.33
N CYS A 116 -9.31 7.29 3.16
CA CYS A 116 -9.35 8.00 1.87
C CYS A 116 -10.50 9.00 1.82
N ARG A 117 -11.71 8.62 2.26
CA ARG A 117 -12.84 9.56 2.37
C ARG A 117 -12.48 10.73 3.27
N ASP A 118 -12.03 10.47 4.49
CA ASP A 118 -11.84 11.51 5.49
C ASP A 118 -10.77 12.54 5.07
N LYS A 119 -9.68 12.08 4.45
CA LYS A 119 -8.59 12.97 4.01
C LYS A 119 -8.87 13.70 2.70
N ILE A 120 -9.61 13.08 1.78
CA ILE A 120 -9.80 13.63 0.42
C ILE A 120 -11.12 14.37 0.27
N HIS A 121 -12.22 13.89 0.88
CA HIS A 121 -13.56 14.47 0.74
C HIS A 121 -13.61 16.00 0.90
N PRO A 122 -12.96 16.63 1.89
CA PRO A 122 -13.04 18.09 2.08
C PRO A 122 -12.43 18.91 0.94
N ARG A 123 -11.65 18.29 0.05
CA ARG A 123 -10.92 18.93 -1.05
C ARG A 123 -11.62 18.77 -2.40
N LEU A 124 -12.73 18.05 -2.44
CA LEU A 124 -13.44 17.66 -3.66
C LEU A 124 -14.69 18.50 -3.89
N THR A 125 -15.09 18.60 -5.16
CA THR A 125 -16.41 19.12 -5.56
C THR A 125 -17.53 18.13 -5.18
N ALA A 126 -18.79 18.58 -5.21
CA ALA A 126 -19.93 17.72 -4.87
C ALA A 126 -20.03 16.46 -5.75
N ALA A 127 -19.74 16.58 -7.06
CA ALA A 127 -19.77 15.44 -7.98
C ALA A 127 -18.66 14.42 -7.66
N GLU A 128 -17.46 14.90 -7.34
CA GLU A 128 -16.32 14.05 -6.95
C GLU A 128 -16.53 13.41 -5.57
N GLN A 129 -17.17 14.10 -4.62
CA GLN A 129 -17.53 13.53 -3.33
C GLN A 129 -18.51 12.35 -3.49
N LEU A 130 -19.50 12.47 -4.37
CA LEU A 130 -20.41 11.37 -4.70
C LEU A 130 -19.64 10.18 -5.29
N TRP A 131 -18.75 10.44 -6.24
CA TRP A 131 -17.89 9.39 -6.80
C TRP A 131 -17.02 8.72 -5.74
N LEU A 132 -16.35 9.51 -4.87
CA LEU A 132 -15.47 9.00 -3.83
C LEU A 132 -16.24 8.13 -2.85
N ARG A 133 -17.44 8.56 -2.43
CA ARG A 133 -18.35 7.77 -1.59
C ARG A 133 -18.66 6.41 -2.20
N ASP A 134 -18.95 6.37 -3.49
CA ASP A 134 -19.32 5.13 -4.18
C ASP A 134 -18.10 4.22 -4.41
N ALA A 135 -16.94 4.80 -4.73
CA ALA A 135 -15.68 4.08 -4.91
C ALA A 135 -15.19 3.39 -3.63
N THR A 136 -15.52 3.97 -2.46
CA THR A 136 -15.02 3.54 -1.15
C THR A 136 -16.02 2.72 -0.33
N GLN A 137 -17.19 2.36 -0.87
CA GLN A 137 -18.16 1.55 -0.11
C GLN A 137 -17.51 0.26 0.43
N PRO A 138 -17.88 -0.19 1.64
CA PRO A 138 -17.35 -1.44 2.18
C PRO A 138 -17.50 -2.64 1.25
N LEU A 139 -16.60 -3.62 1.38
CA LEU A 139 -16.68 -4.92 0.70
C LEU A 139 -17.63 -5.94 1.34
#